data_AF-A0AAD0E7U9-F1
#
_entry.id   AF-A0AAD0E7U9-F1
#
_cell.length_a   1.000
_cell.length_b   1.000
_cell.length_c   1.000
_cell.angle_alpha   90.00
_cell.angle_beta   90.00
_cell.angle_gamma   90.00
#
_symmetry.space_group_name_H-M   'P 1'
#
loop_
_entity.id
_entity.type
_entity.pdbx_description
1 polymer ?
#
loop_
_entity_poly.entity_id
_entity_poly.type
_entity_poly.pdbx_seq_one_letter_code
_entity_poly.pdbx_strand_id
1 'polypeptide(L)'
;MKQFLKTLLERFDIGYQEQELNCVLTHSSFSPVNNHSRYVFLGQFAFRGEVARWAYEHVGGTGTQLQHYLGNMFRQSFLESFFDKYHFSSTRINPEINIASQKHIFVYAFLGLVYANATPEQLEMFIFKLFVTPNEHLLPQNHKSLTHWEQLVVICKQHFDQKPKLIIESHQGQPLLRVTLGNTPIGSHTSVSFKYAKKKAIALALKYVSSQIEERVSQMPVYVENQRKLAEKQEAEKLQRKTEKQEKHRQRIALHSEKMRIRREERKKLARLLDQKRRQTKQQEKERKTSRKGRNTIYREYTREEIAAMSNSKRRNLQDRGIIPKGTDWMK
;
A
#
# COMPACT_ATOMS: atom_id res chain seq x y z
N MET A 1 0.33 7.19 -21.10
CA MET A 1 0.48 7.12 -19.63
C MET A 1 1.66 6.18 -19.36
N LYS A 2 2.79 6.73 -18.91
CA LYS A 2 3.91 6.11 -18.17
C LYS A 2 4.55 4.82 -18.71
N GLN A 3 5.67 4.96 -19.42
CA GLN A 3 6.60 3.85 -19.69
C GLN A 3 8.00 4.15 -19.11
N PHE A 4 8.03 4.39 -17.80
CA PHE A 4 9.24 4.81 -17.06
C PHE A 4 10.39 3.81 -17.11
N LEU A 5 10.11 2.54 -17.38
CA LEU A 5 11.12 1.49 -17.58
C LEU A 5 11.99 1.75 -18.81
N LYS A 6 11.36 2.13 -19.93
CA LYS A 6 12.06 2.50 -21.16
C LYS A 6 12.87 3.77 -20.95
N THR A 7 12.24 4.77 -20.32
CA THR A 7 12.92 6.01 -19.92
C THR A 7 14.12 5.76 -19.00
N LEU A 8 14.07 4.71 -18.17
CA LEU A 8 15.20 4.34 -17.33
C LEU A 8 16.34 3.73 -18.15
N LEU A 9 16.04 2.82 -19.08
CA LEU A 9 17.05 2.26 -20.00
C LEU A 9 17.66 3.35 -20.88
N GLU A 10 16.83 4.22 -21.47
CA GLU A 10 17.25 5.39 -22.26
C GLU A 10 18.13 6.35 -21.45
N ARG A 11 17.80 6.60 -20.17
CA ARG A 11 18.59 7.48 -19.29
C ARG A 11 20.02 6.99 -19.08
N PHE A 12 20.23 5.68 -19.13
CA PHE A 12 21.55 5.05 -18.98
C PHE A 12 22.13 4.59 -20.33
N ASP A 13 21.50 4.95 -21.44
CA ASP A 13 21.89 4.56 -22.81
C ASP A 13 22.00 3.04 -23.01
N ILE A 14 21.17 2.28 -22.29
CA ILE A 14 21.17 0.81 -22.36
C ILE A 14 20.25 0.38 -23.50
N GLY A 15 20.83 -0.22 -24.54
CA GLY A 15 20.09 -0.80 -25.64
C GLY A 15 19.19 -1.96 -25.19
N TYR A 16 18.04 -2.14 -25.83
CA TYR A 16 17.17 -3.29 -25.58
C TYR A 16 16.27 -3.58 -26.77
N GLN A 17 15.83 -4.82 -26.91
CA GLN A 17 14.77 -5.18 -27.85
C GLN A 17 13.40 -5.19 -27.14
N GLU A 18 12.35 -4.72 -27.82
CA GLU A 18 10.98 -4.71 -27.27
C GLU A 18 10.51 -6.11 -26.85
N GLN A 19 10.97 -7.16 -27.53
CA GLN A 19 10.66 -8.54 -27.19
C GLN A 19 11.24 -8.93 -25.82
N GLU A 20 12.46 -8.50 -25.50
CA GLU A 20 13.10 -8.77 -24.22
C GLU A 20 12.38 -8.05 -23.08
N LEU A 21 11.98 -6.80 -23.30
CA LEU A 21 11.20 -6.04 -22.33
C LEU A 21 9.83 -6.69 -22.07
N ASN A 22 9.19 -7.23 -23.11
CA ASN A 22 7.97 -8.02 -22.94
C ASN A 22 8.21 -9.31 -22.15
N CYS A 23 9.33 -10.00 -22.38
CA CYS A 23 9.71 -11.19 -21.64
C CYS A 23 9.94 -10.89 -20.15
N VAL A 24 10.68 -9.82 -19.82
CA VAL A 24 10.95 -9.36 -18.45
C VAL A 24 9.67 -9.04 -17.68
N LEU A 25 8.66 -8.51 -18.38
CA LEU A 25 7.35 -8.20 -17.81
C LEU A 25 6.38 -9.39 -17.78
N THR A 26 6.79 -10.59 -18.25
CA THR A 26 5.91 -11.77 -18.33
C THR A 26 6.31 -12.84 -17.31
N HIS A 27 5.43 -13.12 -16.37
CA HIS A 27 5.64 -14.16 -15.34
C HIS A 27 5.54 -15.58 -15.93
N SER A 28 6.26 -16.54 -15.34
CA SER A 28 6.27 -17.94 -15.79
C SER A 28 4.88 -18.60 -15.76
N SER A 29 3.99 -18.14 -14.87
CA SER A 29 2.60 -18.58 -14.82
C SER A 29 1.72 -18.06 -15.96
N PHE A 30 2.14 -17.00 -16.66
CA PHE A 30 1.41 -16.44 -17.80
C PHE A 30 1.87 -17.08 -19.12
N SER A 31 3.17 -17.38 -19.25
CA SER A 31 3.71 -18.07 -20.42
C SER A 31 4.79 -19.07 -20.00
N PRO A 32 4.70 -20.35 -20.41
CA PRO A 32 5.72 -21.34 -20.09
C PRO A 32 7.02 -21.14 -20.90
N VAL A 33 6.94 -20.50 -22.07
CA VAL A 33 8.07 -20.38 -23.02
C VAL A 33 8.68 -18.98 -23.03
N ASN A 34 7.84 -17.95 -23.06
CA ASN A 34 8.28 -16.55 -23.18
C ASN A 34 8.04 -15.82 -21.86
N ASN A 35 8.88 -16.11 -20.86
CA ASN A 35 8.78 -15.53 -19.53
C ASN A 35 10.12 -15.02 -19.00
N HIS A 36 10.04 -14.33 -17.88
CA HIS A 36 11.15 -13.66 -17.25
C HIS A 36 12.14 -14.55 -16.49
N SER A 37 11.91 -15.86 -16.36
CA SER A 37 12.69 -16.72 -15.44
C SER A 37 14.21 -16.66 -15.65
N ARG A 38 14.68 -16.69 -16.91
CA ARG A 38 16.10 -16.58 -17.24
C ARG A 38 16.69 -15.22 -16.85
N TYR A 39 15.92 -14.16 -17.06
CA TYR A 39 16.31 -12.82 -16.66
C TYR A 39 16.29 -12.66 -15.14
N VAL A 40 15.35 -13.29 -14.43
CA VAL A 40 15.34 -13.33 -12.96
C VAL A 40 16.63 -13.96 -12.44
N PHE A 41 17.02 -15.10 -12.99
CA PHE A 41 18.29 -15.75 -12.63
C PHE A 41 19.48 -14.81 -12.86
N LEU A 42 19.54 -14.18 -14.04
CA LEU A 42 20.64 -13.28 -14.38
C LEU A 42 20.70 -12.05 -13.46
N GLY A 43 19.56 -11.44 -13.13
CA GLY A 43 19.52 -10.31 -12.21
C GLY A 43 19.81 -10.69 -10.75
N GLN A 44 19.37 -11.87 -10.32
CA GLN A 44 19.57 -12.34 -8.94
C GLN A 44 21.03 -12.71 -8.66
N PHE A 45 21.74 -13.25 -9.64
CA PHE A 45 23.10 -13.76 -9.44
C PHE A 45 24.16 -12.91 -10.14
N ALA A 46 24.01 -12.61 -11.43
CA ALA A 46 25.04 -11.89 -12.18
C ALA A 46 25.02 -10.38 -11.87
N PHE A 47 23.87 -9.72 -12.03
CA PHE A 47 23.77 -8.28 -11.69
C PHE A 47 24.10 -8.04 -10.22
N ARG A 48 23.54 -8.85 -9.31
CA ARG A 48 23.87 -8.77 -7.88
C ARG A 48 25.36 -9.04 -7.61
N GLY A 49 25.96 -9.96 -8.36
CA GLY A 49 27.39 -10.23 -8.33
C GLY A 49 28.22 -9.01 -8.71
N GLU A 50 27.80 -8.26 -9.73
CA GLU A 50 28.46 -6.99 -10.12
C GLU A 50 28.33 -5.92 -9.03
N VAL A 51 27.20 -5.82 -8.35
CA VAL A 51 27.08 -4.94 -7.18
C VAL A 51 28.01 -5.39 -6.05
N ALA A 52 28.17 -6.70 -5.84
CA ALA A 52 29.10 -7.24 -4.86
C ALA A 52 30.56 -6.95 -5.23
N ARG A 53 30.92 -7.09 -6.50
CA ARG A 53 32.24 -6.74 -7.04
C ARG A 53 32.54 -5.26 -6.85
N TRP A 54 31.59 -4.39 -7.22
CA TRP A 54 31.70 -2.95 -6.99
C TRP A 54 31.92 -2.64 -5.51
N ALA A 55 31.17 -3.26 -4.60
CA ALA A 55 31.33 -3.05 -3.17
C ALA A 55 32.68 -3.56 -2.65
N TYR A 56 33.18 -4.69 -3.16
CA TYR A 56 34.51 -5.20 -2.81
C TYR A 56 35.64 -4.24 -3.23
N GLU A 57 35.53 -3.64 -4.41
CA GLU A 57 36.53 -2.73 -4.96
C GLU A 57 36.51 -1.34 -4.28
N HIS A 58 35.33 -0.86 -3.84
CA HIS A 58 35.14 0.54 -3.44
C HIS A 58 34.74 0.76 -1.98
N VAL A 59 34.32 -0.27 -1.25
CA VAL A 59 33.81 -0.15 0.12
C VAL A 59 34.73 -0.88 1.10
N GLY A 60 35.29 -0.13 2.05
CA GLY A 60 36.03 -0.71 3.17
C GLY A 60 35.10 -1.47 4.12
N GLY A 61 35.56 -2.60 4.65
CA GLY A 61 34.82 -3.37 5.64
C GLY A 61 35.25 -4.84 5.69
N THR A 62 34.79 -5.56 6.71
CA THR A 62 34.95 -7.01 6.78
C THR A 62 33.97 -7.70 5.83
N GLY A 63 34.24 -8.95 5.43
CA GLY A 63 33.33 -9.71 4.57
C GLY A 63 31.90 -9.78 5.09
N THR A 64 31.71 -9.89 6.41
CA THR A 64 30.39 -9.85 7.05
C THR A 64 29.70 -8.50 6.91
N GLN A 65 30.44 -7.39 7.03
CA GLN A 65 29.90 -6.04 6.83
C GLN A 65 29.47 -5.82 5.38
N LEU A 66 30.29 -6.26 4.42
CA LEU A 66 29.95 -6.18 2.99
C LEU A 66 28.76 -7.08 2.63
N GLN A 67 28.66 -8.27 3.24
CA GLN A 67 27.50 -9.14 3.07
C GLN A 67 26.21 -8.49 3.60
N HIS A 68 26.26 -7.86 4.77
CA HIS A 68 25.10 -7.13 5.31
C HIS A 68 24.75 -5.92 4.44
N TYR A 69 25.75 -5.17 3.97
CA TYR A 69 25.55 -4.04 3.05
C TYR A 69 24.83 -4.49 1.76
N LEU A 70 25.37 -5.51 1.09
CA LEU A 70 24.77 -6.08 -0.11
C LEU A 70 23.36 -6.65 0.16
N GLY A 71 23.17 -7.35 1.27
CA GLY A 71 21.87 -7.88 1.68
C GLY A 71 20.82 -6.78 1.87
N ASN A 72 21.21 -5.66 2.48
CA ASN A 72 20.32 -4.53 2.72
C ASN A 72 19.95 -3.80 1.41
N MET A 73 20.85 -3.72 0.43
CA MET A 73 20.57 -3.14 -0.89
C MET A 73 19.54 -3.96 -1.68
N PHE A 74 19.51 -5.28 -1.49
CA PHE A 74 18.59 -6.19 -2.18
C PHE A 74 17.47 -6.72 -1.27
N ARG A 75 17.19 -6.05 -0.15
CA ARG A 75 16.08 -6.42 0.73
C ARG A 75 14.76 -6.30 -0.02
N GLN A 76 13.81 -7.18 0.30
CA GLN A 76 12.52 -7.27 -0.40
C GLN A 76 11.78 -5.92 -0.45
N SER A 77 11.76 -5.17 0.66
CA SER A 77 11.09 -3.86 0.71
C SER A 77 11.70 -2.81 -0.23
N PHE A 78 13.02 -2.86 -0.48
CA PHE A 78 13.67 -1.99 -1.46
C PHE A 78 13.25 -2.37 -2.88
N LEU A 79 13.26 -3.67 -3.21
CA LEU A 79 12.86 -4.17 -4.52
C LEU A 79 11.39 -3.88 -4.82
N GLU A 80 10.50 -4.06 -3.84
CA GLU A 80 9.08 -3.68 -3.97
C GLU A 80 8.91 -2.17 -4.19
N SER A 81 9.66 -1.35 -3.45
CA SER A 81 9.66 0.11 -3.65
C SER A 81 10.21 0.50 -5.02
N PHE A 82 11.21 -0.22 -5.53
CA PHE A 82 11.77 -0.02 -6.86
C PHE A 82 10.73 -0.33 -7.94
N PHE A 83 10.02 -1.45 -7.82
CA PHE A 83 8.92 -1.83 -8.69
C PHE A 83 7.83 -0.74 -8.75
N ASP A 84 7.43 -0.23 -7.58
CA ASP A 84 6.40 0.79 -7.46
C ASP A 84 6.87 2.15 -8.02
N LYS A 85 8.11 2.55 -7.72
CA LYS A 85 8.72 3.81 -8.17
C LYS A 85 8.82 3.90 -9.68
N TYR A 86 9.25 2.83 -10.34
CA TYR A 86 9.41 2.79 -11.79
C TYR A 86 8.17 2.28 -12.54
N HIS A 87 7.06 2.10 -11.83
CA HIS A 87 5.74 1.78 -12.38
C HIS A 87 5.78 0.64 -13.41
N PHE A 88 6.08 -0.58 -12.95
CA PHE A 88 5.95 -1.81 -13.74
C PHE A 88 4.46 -2.12 -13.99
N SER A 89 3.73 -1.24 -14.68
CA SER A 89 2.27 -1.26 -14.80
C SER A 89 1.72 -2.27 -15.81
N SER A 90 2.59 -2.88 -16.62
CA SER A 90 2.20 -3.76 -17.73
C SER A 90 2.70 -5.20 -17.54
N THR A 91 2.81 -5.65 -16.29
CA THR A 91 3.19 -7.03 -15.98
C THR A 91 2.10 -8.02 -16.35
N ARG A 92 2.47 -9.12 -17.00
CA ARG A 92 1.59 -10.23 -17.37
C ARG A 92 1.77 -11.36 -16.38
N ILE A 93 0.75 -11.63 -15.58
CA ILE A 93 0.76 -12.68 -14.55
C ILE A 93 -0.62 -13.34 -14.51
N ASN A 94 -0.68 -14.63 -14.19
CA ASN A 94 -1.95 -15.32 -13.96
C ASN A 94 -2.76 -14.58 -12.86
N PRO A 95 -4.04 -14.21 -13.09
CA PRO A 95 -4.89 -13.50 -12.13
C PRO A 95 -5.02 -14.16 -10.75
N GLU A 96 -4.82 -15.48 -10.66
CA GLU A 96 -4.87 -16.22 -9.39
C GLU A 96 -3.65 -15.93 -8.49
N ILE A 97 -2.57 -15.39 -9.04
CA ILE A 97 -1.36 -15.07 -8.29
C ILE A 97 -1.39 -13.61 -7.86
N ASN A 98 -1.18 -13.38 -6.56
CA ASN A 98 -1.05 -12.05 -6.01
C ASN A 98 0.25 -11.37 -6.47
N ILE A 99 0.15 -10.35 -7.33
CA ILE A 99 1.30 -9.56 -7.79
C ILE A 99 2.05 -8.88 -6.65
N ALA A 100 1.37 -8.52 -5.55
CA ALA A 100 1.97 -7.77 -4.46
C ALA A 100 3.13 -8.55 -3.81
N SER A 101 3.05 -9.88 -3.74
CA SER A 101 4.12 -10.72 -3.21
C SER A 101 5.23 -11.05 -4.21
N GLN A 102 5.02 -10.76 -5.50
CA GLN A 102 5.93 -11.15 -6.60
C GLN A 102 6.65 -9.96 -7.26
N LYS A 103 6.45 -8.73 -6.77
CA LYS A 103 7.08 -7.52 -7.33
C LYS A 103 8.60 -7.63 -7.48
N HIS A 104 9.26 -8.19 -6.46
CA HIS A 104 10.72 -8.34 -6.45
C HIS A 104 11.23 -9.21 -7.62
N ILE A 105 10.46 -10.19 -8.08
CA ILE A 105 10.83 -11.05 -9.21
C ILE A 105 10.92 -10.23 -10.51
N PHE A 106 9.96 -9.34 -10.76
CA PHE A 106 10.00 -8.47 -11.94
C PHE A 106 11.16 -7.48 -11.91
N VAL A 107 11.55 -7.01 -10.71
CA VAL A 107 12.74 -6.19 -10.56
C VAL A 107 13.99 -7.00 -10.89
N TYR A 108 14.14 -8.21 -10.36
CA TYR A 108 15.27 -9.07 -10.73
C TYR A 108 15.31 -9.36 -12.23
N ALA A 109 14.17 -9.64 -12.86
CA ALA A 109 14.11 -9.80 -14.30
C ALA A 109 14.62 -8.55 -15.05
N PHE A 110 14.22 -7.36 -14.62
CA PHE A 110 14.70 -6.12 -15.22
C PHE A 110 16.20 -5.91 -15.00
N LEU A 111 16.72 -6.21 -13.82
CA LEU A 111 18.16 -6.14 -13.56
C LEU A 111 18.94 -7.15 -14.41
N GLY A 112 18.35 -8.31 -14.71
CA GLY A 112 18.91 -9.26 -15.67
C GLY A 112 18.98 -8.67 -17.09
N LEU A 113 17.94 -7.97 -17.54
CA LEU A 113 17.95 -7.28 -18.84
C LEU A 113 19.04 -6.21 -18.91
N VAL A 114 19.18 -5.42 -17.84
CA VAL A 114 20.23 -4.41 -17.70
C VAL A 114 21.60 -5.06 -17.80
N TYR A 115 21.85 -6.14 -17.04
CA TYR A 115 23.12 -6.86 -17.10
C TYR A 115 23.42 -7.44 -18.49
N ALA A 116 22.40 -7.96 -19.19
CA ALA A 116 22.57 -8.59 -20.49
C ALA A 116 22.95 -7.60 -21.60
N ASN A 117 22.54 -6.32 -21.48
CA ASN A 117 22.65 -5.35 -22.56
C ASN A 117 23.54 -4.13 -22.25
N ALA A 118 23.83 -3.85 -20.98
CA ALA A 118 24.66 -2.72 -20.60
C ALA A 118 26.14 -3.00 -20.86
N THR A 119 26.87 -1.98 -21.32
CA THR A 119 28.34 -1.97 -21.28
C THR A 119 28.84 -1.91 -19.83
N PRO A 120 30.11 -2.29 -19.55
CA PRO A 120 30.66 -2.22 -18.19
C PRO A 120 30.52 -0.82 -17.55
N GLU A 121 30.75 0.24 -18.32
CA GLU A 121 30.66 1.63 -17.85
C GLU A 121 29.21 2.03 -17.54
N GLN A 122 28.27 1.64 -18.40
CA GLN A 122 26.84 1.88 -18.16
C GLN A 122 26.34 1.11 -16.94
N LEU A 123 26.79 -0.14 -16.79
CA LEU A 123 26.42 -1.00 -15.68
C LEU A 123 26.95 -0.43 -14.35
N GLU A 124 28.21 0.01 -14.32
CA GLU A 124 28.78 0.66 -13.15
C GLU A 124 28.01 1.94 -12.79
N MET A 125 27.74 2.80 -13.77
CA MET A 125 26.97 4.03 -13.57
C MET A 125 25.55 3.74 -13.05
N PHE A 126 24.91 2.70 -13.57
CA PHE A 126 23.58 2.25 -13.16
C PHE A 126 23.59 1.75 -11.70
N ILE A 127 24.55 0.90 -11.35
CA ILE A 127 24.74 0.38 -9.99
C ILE A 127 24.98 1.53 -9.02
N PHE A 128 25.92 2.42 -9.35
CA PHE A 128 26.26 3.54 -8.49
C PHE A 128 25.04 4.44 -8.23
N LYS A 129 24.36 4.90 -9.29
CA LYS A 129 23.25 5.87 -9.17
C LYS A 129 21.98 5.29 -8.56
N LEU A 130 21.66 4.02 -8.84
CA LEU A 130 20.37 3.44 -8.43
C LEU A 130 20.44 2.57 -7.19
N PHE A 131 21.61 2.00 -6.89
CA PHE A 131 21.78 1.09 -5.76
C PHE A 131 22.69 1.67 -4.70
N VAL A 132 23.85 2.23 -5.05
CA VAL A 132 24.82 2.74 -4.06
C VAL A 132 24.36 4.08 -3.48
N THR A 133 24.18 5.11 -4.29
CA THR A 133 23.85 6.48 -3.81
C THR A 133 22.61 6.51 -2.91
N PRO A 134 21.49 5.83 -3.24
CA PRO A 134 20.31 5.84 -2.36
C PRO A 134 20.53 5.10 -1.02
N ASN A 135 21.52 4.21 -0.96
CA ASN A 135 21.83 3.38 0.20
C ASN A 135 23.17 3.74 0.85
N GLU A 136 23.69 4.95 0.63
CA GLU A 136 24.97 5.42 1.19
C GLU A 136 24.99 5.33 2.74
N HIS A 137 23.86 5.61 3.38
CA HIS A 137 23.68 5.47 4.83
C HIS A 137 23.86 4.04 5.36
N LEU A 138 23.86 3.03 4.49
CA LEU A 138 24.09 1.62 4.84
C LEU A 138 25.56 1.22 4.72
N LEU A 139 26.42 2.08 4.17
CA LEU A 139 27.85 1.80 4.06
C LEU A 139 28.41 1.46 5.45
N PRO A 140 29.35 0.49 5.54
CA PRO A 140 30.02 0.18 6.78
C PRO A 140 30.58 1.45 7.39
N GLN A 141 30.13 1.78 8.59
CA GLN A 141 30.70 2.90 9.32
C GLN A 141 32.12 2.51 9.72
N ASN A 142 33.10 3.00 8.96
CA ASN A 142 34.52 2.81 9.25
C ASN A 142 34.97 3.51 10.54
N HIS A 143 34.06 4.21 11.22
CA HIS A 143 34.27 4.70 12.57
C HIS A 143 33.99 3.60 13.60
N LYS A 144 35.06 3.10 14.22
CA LYS A 144 34.96 2.31 15.45
C LYS A 144 34.12 3.10 16.45
N SER A 145 32.95 2.56 16.84
CA SER A 145 32.11 3.20 17.85
C SER A 145 32.93 3.37 19.13
N LEU A 146 33.13 4.62 19.55
CA LEU A 146 33.85 4.92 20.79
C LEU A 146 33.16 4.18 21.95
N THR A 147 33.94 3.47 22.75
CA THR A 147 33.46 2.85 23.98
C THR A 147 32.95 3.93 24.95
N HIS A 148 32.06 3.59 25.88
CA HIS A 148 31.57 4.55 26.87
C HIS A 148 32.68 5.27 27.66
N TRP A 149 33.84 4.62 27.85
CA TRP A 149 35.01 5.26 28.46
C TRP A 149 35.62 6.32 27.53
N GLU A 150 35.84 5.98 26.26
CA GLU A 150 36.38 6.92 25.27
C GLU A 150 35.42 8.08 25.04
N GLN A 151 34.10 7.82 24.98
CA GLN A 151 33.07 8.86 24.93
C GLN A 151 33.18 9.79 26.14
N LEU A 152 33.27 9.25 27.35
CA LEU A 152 33.43 10.05 28.57
C LEU A 152 34.72 10.89 28.53
N VAL A 153 35.84 10.33 28.09
CA VAL A 153 37.11 11.05 27.96
C VAL A 153 36.99 12.22 26.98
N VAL A 154 36.37 11.99 25.81
CA VAL A 154 36.16 13.02 24.79
C VAL A 154 35.26 14.14 25.33
N ILE A 155 34.10 13.79 25.89
CA ILE A 155 33.13 14.76 26.43
C ILE A 155 33.77 15.57 27.56
N CYS A 156 34.46 14.91 28.49
CA CYS A 156 35.10 15.60 29.61
C CYS A 156 36.21 16.56 29.15
N LYS A 157 37.02 16.15 28.16
CA LYS A 157 38.05 17.01 27.57
C LYS A 157 37.43 18.20 26.84
N GLN A 158 36.33 18.00 26.12
CA GLN A 158 35.67 19.07 25.35
C GLN A 158 34.99 20.12 26.25
N HIS A 159 34.32 19.68 27.32
CA HIS A 159 33.46 20.57 28.10
C HIS A 159 34.07 21.07 29.42
N PHE A 160 35.04 20.34 29.98
CA PHE A 160 35.66 20.67 31.26
C PHE A 160 37.19 20.79 31.18
N ASP A 161 37.79 20.61 29.99
CA ASP A 161 39.23 20.60 29.75
C ASP A 161 40.03 19.65 30.69
N GLN A 162 39.38 18.56 31.12
CA GLN A 162 39.94 17.59 32.04
C GLN A 162 39.69 16.17 31.57
N LYS A 163 40.66 15.28 31.80
CA LYS A 163 40.51 13.85 31.55
C LYS A 163 39.97 13.16 32.80
N PRO A 164 38.92 12.32 32.69
CA PRO A 164 38.41 11.56 33.81
C PRO A 164 39.44 10.49 34.20
N LYS A 165 39.57 10.22 35.49
CA LYS A 165 40.41 9.16 36.05
C LYS A 165 39.54 8.07 36.65
N LEU A 166 39.96 6.82 36.48
CA LEU A 166 39.32 5.66 37.09
C LEU A 166 40.15 5.22 38.29
N ILE A 167 39.57 5.29 39.48
CA ILE A 167 40.16 4.87 40.74
C ILE A 167 39.51 3.55 41.15
N ILE A 168 40.34 2.60 41.57
CA ILE A 168 39.93 1.27 42.02
C ILE A 168 40.21 1.20 43.51
N GLU A 169 39.16 1.03 44.30
CA GLU A 169 39.20 0.91 45.75
C GLU A 169 38.54 -0.42 46.17
N SER A 170 38.78 -0.86 47.40
CA SER A 170 38.05 -1.97 48.02
C SER A 170 37.09 -1.40 49.06
N HIS A 171 35.82 -1.76 48.97
CA HIS A 171 34.80 -1.38 49.94
C HIS A 171 34.07 -2.62 50.42
N GLN A 172 34.16 -2.93 51.72
CA GLN A 172 33.52 -4.10 52.34
C GLN A 172 33.86 -5.43 51.64
N GLY A 173 35.11 -5.58 51.18
CA GLY A 173 35.57 -6.79 50.49
C GLY A 173 35.15 -6.92 49.03
N GLN A 174 34.48 -5.92 48.46
CA GLN A 174 34.09 -5.87 47.05
C GLN A 174 34.82 -4.75 46.30
N PRO A 175 35.11 -4.91 44.99
CA PRO A 175 35.73 -3.84 44.21
C PRO A 175 34.75 -2.68 44.02
N LEU A 176 35.18 -1.51 44.48
CA LEU A 176 34.55 -0.21 44.27
C LEU A 176 35.29 0.50 43.13
N LEU A 177 34.59 0.80 42.05
CA LEU A 177 35.14 1.62 40.98
C LEU A 177 34.55 3.02 41.06
N ARG A 178 35.43 4.02 41.10
CA ARG A 178 35.10 5.44 41.17
C ARG A 178 35.71 6.16 39.98
N VAL A 179 34.91 6.93 39.28
CA VAL A 179 35.34 7.82 38.21
C VAL A 179 35.40 9.24 38.77
N THR A 180 36.55 9.89 38.66
CA THR A 180 36.75 11.27 39.09
C THR A 180 37.06 12.17 37.91
N LEU A 181 36.63 13.43 38.00
CA LEU A 181 37.04 14.51 37.12
C LEU A 181 37.77 15.52 38.01
N GLY A 182 39.10 15.61 37.86
CA GLY A 182 39.94 16.29 38.84
C GLY A 182 39.81 15.64 40.23
N ASN A 183 39.36 16.41 41.21
CA ASN A 183 39.14 15.95 42.60
C ASN A 183 37.68 15.57 42.89
N THR A 184 36.77 15.79 41.95
CA THR A 184 35.33 15.54 42.12
C THR A 184 34.95 14.13 41.64
N PRO A 185 34.34 13.28 42.49
CA PRO A 185 33.78 12.01 42.05
C PRO A 185 32.51 12.23 41.24
N ILE A 186 32.49 11.77 39.99
CA ILE A 186 31.36 11.94 39.07
C ILE A 186 30.54 10.66 38.89
N GLY A 187 31.07 9.51 39.31
CA GLY A 187 30.33 8.25 39.32
C GLY A 187 31.05 7.18 40.11
N SER A 188 30.31 6.36 40.86
CA SER A 188 30.90 5.25 41.61
C SER A 188 29.94 4.07 41.69
N HIS A 189 30.49 2.86 41.66
CA HIS A 189 29.70 1.65 41.86
C HIS A 189 30.52 0.52 42.46
N THR A 190 29.90 -0.25 43.35
CA THR A 190 30.47 -1.45 43.97
C THR A 190 29.76 -2.67 43.41
N SER A 191 30.50 -3.73 43.06
CA SER A 191 29.91 -5.00 42.62
C SER A 191 30.92 -6.13 42.78
N VAL A 192 30.44 -7.37 42.92
CA VAL A 192 31.30 -8.58 42.95
C VAL A 192 32.17 -8.69 41.69
N SER A 193 31.66 -8.28 40.52
CA SER A 193 32.42 -8.31 39.26
C SER A 193 33.06 -6.97 38.95
N PHE A 194 34.39 -6.94 38.84
CA PHE A 194 35.15 -5.77 38.40
C PHE A 194 34.65 -5.19 37.07
N LYS A 195 34.37 -6.06 36.08
CA LYS A 195 33.88 -5.66 34.76
C LYS A 195 32.52 -4.97 34.84
N TYR A 196 31.63 -5.47 35.72
CA TYR A 196 30.31 -4.91 35.92
C TYR A 196 30.36 -3.58 36.68
N ALA A 197 31.14 -3.52 37.77
CA ALA A 197 31.38 -2.29 38.53
C ALA A 197 31.96 -1.18 37.63
N LYS A 198 32.94 -1.50 36.77
CA LYS A 198 33.48 -0.57 35.77
C LYS A 198 32.41 -0.01 34.85
N LYS A 199 31.61 -0.90 34.24
CA LYS A 199 30.57 -0.50 33.28
C LYS A 199 29.54 0.43 33.92
N LYS A 200 29.10 0.13 35.15
CA LYS A 200 28.11 0.93 35.88
C LYS A 200 28.68 2.27 36.36
N ALA A 201 29.90 2.30 36.90
CA ALA A 201 30.54 3.53 37.32
C ALA A 201 30.72 4.51 36.14
N ILE A 202 31.13 4.02 34.97
CA ILE A 202 31.26 4.84 33.75
C ILE A 202 29.88 5.33 33.27
N ALA A 203 28.85 4.49 33.30
CA ALA A 203 27.50 4.90 32.90
C ALA A 203 26.93 6.01 33.82
N LEU A 204 27.17 5.92 35.13
CA LEU A 204 26.79 6.96 36.09
C LEU A 204 27.56 8.26 35.85
N ALA A 205 28.86 8.16 35.59
CA ALA A 205 29.71 9.30 35.26
C ALA A 205 29.25 10.02 33.98
N LEU A 206 28.93 9.26 32.93
CA LEU A 206 28.35 9.80 31.69
C LEU A 206 27.02 10.50 31.96
N LYS A 207 26.12 9.89 32.72
CA LYS A 207 24.82 10.51 33.05
C LYS A 207 25.00 11.83 33.80
N TYR A 208 25.90 11.86 34.77
CA TYR A 208 26.23 13.07 35.52
C TYR A 208 26.77 14.18 34.61
N VAL A 209 27.79 13.86 33.80
CA VAL A 209 28.38 14.81 32.86
C VAL A 209 27.35 15.33 31.84
N SER A 210 26.53 14.45 31.29
CA SER A 210 25.47 14.85 30.35
C SER A 210 24.47 15.79 30.98
N SER A 211 24.04 15.55 32.23
CA SER A 211 23.12 16.48 32.92
C SER A 211 23.72 17.87 33.13
N GLN A 212 25.02 17.95 33.46
CA GLN A 212 25.71 19.23 33.63
C GLN A 212 25.82 20.00 32.30
N ILE A 213 26.11 19.29 31.21
CA ILE A 213 26.17 19.88 29.87
C ILE A 213 24.77 20.34 29.44
N GLU A 214 23.75 19.51 29.65
CA GLU A 214 22.36 19.83 29.29
C GLU A 214 21.87 21.09 30.02
N GLU A 215 22.13 21.19 31.32
CA GLU A 215 21.81 22.39 32.11
C GLU A 215 22.48 23.64 31.51
N ARG A 216 23.78 23.56 31.21
CA ARG A 216 24.54 24.67 30.59
C ARG A 216 24.00 25.05 29.21
N VAL A 217 23.71 24.06 28.36
CA VAL A 217 23.22 24.26 26.99
C VAL A 217 21.79 24.81 27.01
N SER A 218 20.95 24.37 27.95
CA SER A 218 19.57 24.85 28.10
C SER A 218 19.46 26.34 28.37
N GLN A 219 20.49 26.92 28.99
CA GLN A 219 20.57 28.35 29.30
C GLN A 219 21.12 29.18 28.12
N MET A 220 21.64 28.55 27.06
CA MET A 220 22.20 29.27 25.92
C MET A 220 21.08 29.91 25.07
N PRO A 221 21.15 31.21 24.73
CA PRO A 221 20.12 31.90 23.96
C PRO A 221 19.78 31.22 22.63
N VAL A 222 20.81 30.72 21.93
CA VAL A 222 20.67 30.01 20.64
C VAL A 222 19.87 28.72 20.79
N TYR A 223 20.09 27.97 21.88
CA TYR A 223 19.36 26.73 22.13
C TYR A 223 17.89 27.01 22.44
N VAL A 224 17.61 28.03 23.26
CA VAL A 224 16.25 28.48 23.59
C VAL A 224 15.51 28.92 22.32
N GLU A 225 16.16 29.69 21.45
CA GLU A 225 15.57 30.12 20.18
C GLU A 225 15.29 28.94 19.24
N ASN A 226 16.22 27.97 19.14
CA ASN A 226 16.03 26.77 18.34
C ASN A 226 14.89 25.89 18.88
N GLN A 227 14.74 25.76 20.20
CA GLN A 227 13.60 25.07 20.79
C GLN A 227 12.27 25.76 20.50
N ARG A 228 12.22 27.10 20.57
CA ARG A 228 11.03 27.87 20.19
C ARG A 228 10.66 27.64 18.72
N LYS A 229 11.62 27.77 17.79
CA LYS A 229 11.40 27.50 16.37
C LYS A 229 10.92 26.07 16.09
N LEU A 230 11.45 25.09 16.82
CA LEU A 230 11.02 23.70 16.70
C LEU A 230 9.57 23.52 17.17
N ALA A 231 9.21 24.11 18.30
CA ALA A 231 7.85 24.08 18.83
C ALA A 231 6.86 24.75 17.86
N GLU A 232 7.19 25.94 17.36
CA GLU A 232 6.39 26.65 16.35
C GLU A 232 6.18 25.82 15.08
N LYS A 233 7.24 25.16 14.58
CA LYS A 233 7.15 24.28 13.42
C LYS A 233 6.23 23.07 13.67
N GLN A 234 6.33 22.46 14.85
CA GLN A 234 5.46 21.33 15.22
C GLN A 234 3.99 21.76 15.38
N GLU A 235 3.74 22.95 15.92
CA GLU A 235 2.39 23.51 16.00
C GLU A 235 1.82 23.82 14.63
N ALA A 236 2.62 24.43 13.74
CA ALA A 236 2.24 24.68 12.36
C ALA A 236 1.91 23.37 11.61
N GLU A 237 2.71 22.32 11.77
CA GLU A 237 2.45 21.00 11.16
C GLU A 237 1.18 20.35 11.72
N LYS A 238 0.94 20.45 13.05
CA LYS A 238 -0.31 19.98 13.67
C LYS A 238 -1.52 20.73 13.11
N LEU A 239 -1.41 22.04 12.93
CA LEU A 239 -2.48 22.88 12.37
C LEU A 239 -2.77 22.50 10.92
N GLN A 240 -1.73 22.37 10.08
CA GLN A 240 -1.86 21.90 8.70
C GLN A 240 -2.53 20.52 8.61
N ARG A 241 -2.14 19.57 9.47
CA ARG A 241 -2.80 18.25 9.52
C ARG A 241 -4.28 18.35 9.93
N LYS A 242 -4.65 19.27 10.81
CA LYS A 242 -6.05 19.51 11.18
C LYS A 242 -6.83 20.12 10.02
N THR A 243 -6.28 21.11 9.32
CA THR A 243 -6.93 21.76 8.18
C THR A 243 -7.12 20.78 7.02
N GLU A 244 -6.09 20.00 6.67
CA GLU A 244 -6.19 18.96 5.62
C GLU A 244 -7.26 17.91 5.94
N LYS A 245 -7.37 17.48 7.21
CA LYS A 245 -8.42 16.55 7.64
C LYS A 245 -9.81 17.16 7.49
N GLN A 246 -9.99 18.41 7.88
CA GLN A 246 -11.27 19.11 7.71
C GLN A 246 -11.62 19.28 6.23
N GLU A 247 -10.65 19.60 5.38
CA GLU A 247 -10.87 19.76 3.95
C GLU A 247 -11.25 18.43 3.27
N LYS A 248 -10.53 17.34 3.55
CA LYS A 248 -10.90 15.99 3.09
C LYS A 248 -12.29 15.58 3.56
N HIS A 249 -12.68 15.95 4.77
CA HIS A 249 -14.02 15.68 5.28
C HIS A 249 -15.10 16.45 4.51
N ARG A 250 -14.89 17.76 4.25
CA ARG A 250 -15.79 18.59 3.44
C ARG A 250 -15.93 18.05 2.01
N GLN A 251 -14.82 17.67 1.37
CA GLN A 251 -14.83 17.06 0.04
C GLN A 251 -15.62 15.75 0.02
N ARG A 252 -15.48 14.89 1.04
CA ARG A 252 -16.27 13.65 1.15
C ARG A 252 -17.76 13.93 1.30
N ILE A 253 -18.15 14.92 2.11
CA ILE A 253 -19.56 15.30 2.27
C ILE A 253 -20.13 15.81 0.93
N ALA A 254 -19.40 16.69 0.24
CA ALA A 254 -19.82 17.23 -1.05
C ALA A 254 -19.98 16.12 -2.12
N LEU A 255 -19.02 15.19 -2.19
CA LEU A 255 -19.08 14.08 -3.15
C LEU A 255 -20.23 13.12 -2.83
N HIS A 256 -20.50 12.88 -1.54
CA HIS A 256 -21.64 12.08 -1.11
C HIS A 256 -22.98 12.75 -1.44
N SER A 257 -23.13 14.06 -1.20
CA SER A 257 -24.36 14.78 -1.53
C SER A 257 -24.63 14.80 -3.04
N GLU A 258 -23.60 15.03 -3.86
CA GLU A 258 -23.63 14.95 -5.32
C GLU A 258 -24.13 13.57 -5.79
N LYS A 259 -23.53 12.49 -5.27
CA LYS A 259 -23.91 11.11 -5.59
C LYS A 259 -25.36 10.80 -5.22
N MET A 260 -25.83 11.31 -4.08
CA MET A 260 -27.21 11.13 -3.64
C MET A 260 -28.20 11.92 -4.49
N ARG A 261 -27.82 13.09 -5.00
CA ARG A 261 -28.61 13.86 -5.96
C ARG A 261 -28.79 13.09 -7.27
N ILE A 262 -27.69 12.59 -7.85
CA ILE A 262 -27.71 11.79 -9.09
C ILE A 262 -28.60 10.55 -8.92
N ARG A 263 -28.43 9.78 -7.84
CA ARG A 263 -29.28 8.60 -7.56
C ARG A 263 -30.76 8.93 -7.44
N ARG A 264 -31.12 10.07 -6.84
CA ARG A 264 -32.52 10.52 -6.74
C ARG A 264 -33.10 10.83 -8.13
N GLU A 265 -32.33 11.47 -8.99
CA GLU A 265 -32.74 11.78 -10.36
C GLU A 265 -32.90 10.51 -11.20
N GLU A 266 -31.98 9.57 -11.10
CA GLU A 266 -32.06 8.26 -11.77
C GLU A 266 -33.30 7.47 -11.34
N ARG A 267 -33.59 7.42 -10.02
CA ARG A 267 -34.80 6.78 -9.51
C ARG A 267 -36.08 7.43 -10.04
N LYS A 268 -36.11 8.77 -10.11
CA LYS A 268 -37.25 9.49 -10.71
C LYS A 268 -37.43 9.15 -12.20
N LYS A 269 -36.33 9.08 -12.98
CA LYS A 269 -36.36 8.67 -14.38
C LYS A 269 -36.87 7.23 -14.54
N LEU A 270 -36.35 6.30 -13.74
CA LEU A 270 -36.76 4.90 -13.74
C LEU A 270 -38.25 4.74 -13.40
N ALA A 271 -38.73 5.45 -12.37
CA ALA A 271 -40.14 5.43 -11.97
C ALA A 271 -41.07 5.93 -13.09
N ARG A 272 -40.67 7.00 -13.81
CA ARG A 272 -41.42 7.50 -14.99
C ARG A 272 -41.49 6.45 -16.10
N LEU A 273 -40.38 5.78 -16.41
CA LEU A 273 -40.34 4.73 -17.43
C LEU A 273 -41.22 3.52 -17.05
N LEU A 274 -41.19 3.09 -15.79
CA LEU A 274 -42.03 2.00 -15.30
C LEU A 274 -43.52 2.37 -15.32
N ASP A 275 -43.89 3.59 -14.95
CA ASP A 275 -45.29 4.05 -15.03
C ASP A 275 -45.77 4.12 -16.48
N GLN A 276 -44.92 4.59 -17.41
CA GLN A 276 -45.24 4.60 -18.85
C GLN A 276 -45.47 3.19 -19.39
N LYS A 277 -44.60 2.22 -19.05
CA LYS A 277 -44.78 0.80 -19.42
C LYS A 277 -46.07 0.21 -18.83
N ARG A 278 -46.41 0.55 -17.58
CA ARG A 278 -47.64 0.11 -16.93
C ARG A 278 -48.89 0.65 -17.62
N ARG A 279 -48.87 1.92 -18.07
CA ARG A 279 -49.97 2.51 -18.83
C ARG A 279 -50.16 1.83 -20.18
N GLN A 280 -49.07 1.60 -20.91
CA GLN A 280 -49.10 0.89 -22.20
C GLN A 280 -49.66 -0.53 -22.07
N THR A 281 -49.22 -1.31 -21.07
CA THR A 281 -49.74 -2.66 -20.82
C THR A 281 -51.23 -2.65 -20.47
N LYS A 282 -51.68 -1.72 -19.60
CA LYS A 282 -53.11 -1.56 -19.29
C LYS A 282 -53.95 -1.24 -20.54
N GLN A 283 -53.41 -0.44 -21.46
CA GLN A 283 -54.10 -0.07 -22.69
C GLN A 283 -54.20 -1.25 -23.66
N GLN A 284 -53.11 -1.98 -23.88
CA GLN A 284 -53.09 -3.22 -24.68
C GLN A 284 -54.03 -4.29 -24.12
N GLU A 285 -54.13 -4.40 -22.79
CA GLU A 285 -55.03 -5.36 -22.14
C GLU A 285 -56.51 -4.97 -22.29
N LYS A 286 -56.82 -3.67 -22.26
CA LYS A 286 -58.16 -3.15 -22.59
C LYS A 286 -58.52 -3.47 -24.03
N GLU A 287 -57.62 -3.19 -24.98
CA GLU A 287 -57.80 -3.47 -26.42
C GLU A 287 -58.02 -4.97 -26.69
N ARG A 288 -57.27 -5.86 -26.01
CA ARG A 288 -57.47 -7.32 -26.05
C ARG A 288 -58.81 -7.77 -25.48
N LYS A 289 -59.29 -7.12 -24.40
CA LYS A 289 -60.59 -7.46 -23.80
C LYS A 289 -61.76 -6.98 -24.68
N THR A 290 -61.62 -5.83 -25.33
CA THR A 290 -62.60 -5.35 -26.32
C THR A 290 -62.62 -6.23 -27.57
N SER A 291 -61.48 -6.71 -28.07
CA SER A 291 -61.48 -7.62 -29.23
C SER A 291 -62.03 -9.02 -28.93
N ARG A 292 -62.02 -9.45 -27.66
CA ARG A 292 -62.67 -10.70 -27.20
C ARG A 292 -64.18 -10.56 -26.99
N LYS A 293 -64.69 -9.37 -26.65
CA LYS A 293 -66.14 -9.11 -26.55
C LYS A 293 -66.72 -9.02 -27.97
N GLY A 294 -67.29 -10.13 -28.43
CA GLY A 294 -67.95 -10.24 -29.75
C GLY A 294 -67.71 -11.56 -30.47
N ARG A 295 -66.74 -12.38 -30.03
CA ARG A 295 -66.39 -13.64 -30.70
C ARG A 295 -67.19 -14.87 -30.25
N ASN A 296 -67.91 -14.80 -29.13
CA ASN A 296 -68.62 -15.94 -28.51
C ASN A 296 -70.13 -15.72 -28.26
N THR A 297 -70.76 -14.78 -28.95
CA THR A 297 -72.21 -14.50 -28.80
C THR A 297 -72.93 -14.68 -30.14
N ILE A 298 -72.67 -15.78 -30.82
CA ILE A 298 -73.46 -16.20 -31.99
C ILE A 298 -74.10 -17.53 -31.60
N TYR A 299 -75.40 -17.43 -31.28
CA TYR A 299 -76.46 -18.45 -31.26
C TYR A 299 -76.03 -19.90 -30.94
N ARG A 300 -76.13 -20.27 -29.66
CA ARG A 300 -76.31 -21.69 -29.28
C ARG A 300 -77.81 -22.01 -29.42
N GLU A 301 -78.15 -22.88 -30.36
CA GLU A 301 -79.50 -23.43 -30.47
C GLU A 301 -79.71 -24.42 -29.31
N TYR A 302 -80.78 -24.21 -28.55
CA TYR A 302 -81.14 -25.10 -27.43
C TYR A 302 -82.01 -26.24 -27.96
N THR A 303 -81.71 -27.48 -27.55
CA THR A 303 -82.52 -28.64 -27.93
C THR A 303 -83.83 -28.68 -27.13
N ARG A 304 -84.85 -29.37 -27.66
CA ARG A 304 -86.18 -29.44 -27.03
C ARG A 304 -86.14 -29.99 -25.59
N GLU A 305 -85.28 -30.97 -25.34
CA GLU A 305 -85.09 -31.60 -24.03
C GLU A 305 -84.44 -30.64 -23.02
N GLU A 306 -83.44 -29.86 -23.46
CA GLU A 306 -82.80 -28.85 -22.61
C GLU A 306 -83.81 -27.76 -22.22
N ILE A 307 -84.70 -27.35 -23.14
CA ILE A 307 -85.74 -26.35 -22.87
C ILE A 307 -86.72 -26.87 -21.82
N ALA A 308 -87.15 -28.13 -21.93
CA ALA A 308 -88.10 -28.75 -21.00
C ALA A 308 -87.53 -28.90 -19.58
N ALA A 309 -86.23 -29.18 -19.45
CA ALA A 309 -85.54 -29.31 -18.17
C ALA A 309 -85.20 -27.97 -17.50
N MET A 310 -85.30 -26.83 -18.21
CA MET A 310 -85.01 -25.52 -17.63
C MET A 310 -86.10 -25.03 -16.68
N SER A 311 -85.69 -24.34 -15.61
CA SER A 311 -86.59 -23.67 -14.68
C SER A 311 -87.42 -22.59 -15.38
N ASN A 312 -88.65 -22.39 -14.91
CA ASN A 312 -89.64 -21.55 -15.58
C ASN A 312 -89.16 -20.09 -15.76
N SER A 313 -88.46 -19.55 -14.76
CA SER A 313 -87.89 -18.19 -14.79
C SER A 313 -86.80 -18.05 -15.87
N LYS A 314 -85.91 -19.05 -15.98
CA LYS A 314 -84.84 -19.05 -16.97
C LYS A 314 -85.39 -19.19 -18.40
N ARG A 315 -86.42 -20.02 -18.57
CA ARG A 315 -87.12 -20.20 -19.85
C ARG A 315 -87.79 -18.92 -20.33
N ARG A 316 -88.51 -18.21 -19.45
CA ARG A 316 -89.18 -16.93 -19.76
C ARG A 316 -88.18 -15.86 -20.21
N ASN A 317 -87.06 -15.72 -19.51
CA ASN A 317 -86.04 -14.72 -19.84
C ASN A 317 -85.41 -14.97 -21.23
N LEU A 318 -85.18 -16.24 -21.59
CA LEU A 318 -84.66 -16.60 -22.92
C LEU A 318 -85.71 -16.44 -24.03
N GLN A 319 -86.98 -16.69 -23.74
CA GLN A 319 -88.10 -16.41 -24.63
C GLN A 319 -88.29 -14.91 -24.87
N ASP A 320 -88.22 -14.09 -23.83
CA ASP A 320 -88.36 -12.62 -23.93
C ASP A 320 -87.21 -11.98 -24.71
N ARG A 321 -86.03 -12.60 -24.68
CA ARG A 321 -84.88 -12.21 -25.51
C ARG A 321 -84.94 -12.72 -26.96
N GLY A 322 -85.97 -13.48 -27.33
CA GLY A 322 -86.15 -14.02 -28.69
C GLY A 322 -85.20 -15.14 -29.06
N ILE A 323 -84.53 -15.77 -28.07
CA ILE A 323 -83.53 -16.83 -28.30
C ILE A 323 -84.22 -18.22 -28.46
N ILE A 324 -85.40 -18.39 -27.87
CA ILE A 324 -86.20 -19.64 -27.89
C ILE A 324 -87.67 -19.29 -28.21
N PRO A 325 -88.43 -20.12 -28.95
CA PRO A 325 -89.81 -19.81 -29.34
C PRO A 325 -90.77 -19.58 -28.16
N LYS A 326 -91.73 -18.64 -28.32
CA LYS A 326 -92.81 -18.35 -27.36
C LYS A 326 -94.05 -19.20 -27.70
N GLY A 327 -94.58 -19.95 -26.73
CA GLY A 327 -95.82 -20.73 -26.89
C GLY A 327 -95.63 -22.25 -26.98
N THR A 328 -96.68 -23.01 -26.66
CA THR A 328 -96.76 -24.49 -26.64
C THR A 328 -96.86 -25.10 -28.04
N ASP A 329 -95.91 -24.81 -28.92
CA ASP A 329 -95.77 -25.47 -30.23
C ASP A 329 -94.63 -26.52 -30.27
N TRP A 330 -94.07 -26.84 -29.11
CA TRP A 330 -92.98 -27.83 -28.96
C TRP A 330 -93.47 -29.22 -28.48
N MET A 331 -94.78 -29.42 -28.29
CA MET A 331 -95.42 -30.69 -27.92
C MET A 331 -96.20 -31.33 -29.08
N LYS A 332 -95.69 -31.23 -30.31
CA LYS A 332 -96.02 -32.13 -31.41
C LYS A 332 -94.77 -32.84 -31.90
#